data_AF-A0A7X7JWZ5-F1
#
_entry.id   AF-A0A7X7JWZ5-F1
#
_cell.length_a   1.000
_cell.length_b   1.000
_cell.length_c   1.000
_cell.angle_alpha   90.00
_cell.angle_beta   90.00
_cell.angle_gamma   90.00
#
_symmetry.space_group_name_H-M   'P 1'
#
loop_
_entity.id
_entity.type
_entity.pdbx_description
1 polymer ?
#
loop_
_entity_poly.entity_id
_entity_poly.type
_entity_poly.pdbx_seq_one_letter_code
_entity_poly.pdbx_strand_id
1 'polypeptide(L)'
;YAVDAISDRLAEYGLDSRALSGILIAAVGRGTAKALRKLGILADLEPQSSNTVGGLATEFPAFDELMDPLNRVLVPSADVAIDPLVEGLETLGWEVEGVTAYRTVRAAPPPAEIRDDIKTGMYDAIVFTSASTVRNMIGIAGKPHATSVIAAIGEATAAACEQHGLRVDVIAESPNFASLADGLARFADRRRDEQIANGEPLKKPSERKRRRRRKPVARDA
;
A
#
# COMPACT_ATOMS: atom_id res chain seq x y z
N TYR A 1 -2.01 4.24 11.30
CA TYR A 1 -0.59 4.15 11.68
C TYR A 1 -0.23 5.16 12.74
N ALA A 2 -0.17 6.47 12.46
CA ALA A 2 0.18 7.47 13.49
C ALA A 2 -0.77 7.43 14.71
N VAL A 3 -2.09 7.41 14.47
CA VAL A 3 -3.11 7.28 15.54
C VAL A 3 -2.90 6.00 16.35
N ASP A 4 -2.66 4.88 15.68
CA ASP A 4 -2.44 3.59 16.35
C ASP A 4 -1.16 3.62 17.20
N ALA A 5 -0.06 4.18 16.67
CA ALA A 5 1.20 4.30 17.38
C ALA A 5 1.10 5.17 18.64
N ILE A 6 0.35 6.27 18.59
CA ILE A 6 0.09 7.10 19.78
C ILE A 6 -0.79 6.33 20.78
N SER A 7 -1.84 5.65 20.32
CA SER A 7 -2.71 4.84 21.16
C SER A 7 -1.94 3.73 21.88
N ASP A 8 -1.04 3.03 21.17
CA ASP A 8 -0.20 1.98 21.73
C ASP A 8 0.72 2.55 22.82
N ARG A 9 1.32 3.73 22.59
CA ARG A 9 2.14 4.40 23.61
C ARG A 9 1.36 4.87 24.83
N LEU A 10 0.15 5.40 24.65
CA LEU A 10 -0.71 5.71 25.79
C LEU A 10 -0.96 4.46 26.64
N ALA A 11 -1.32 3.35 26.00
CA ALA A 11 -1.59 2.10 26.69
C ALA A 11 -0.36 1.56 27.46
N GLU A 12 0.84 1.67 26.89
CA GLU A 12 2.09 1.29 27.59
C GLU A 12 2.35 2.10 28.86
N TYR A 13 1.93 3.37 28.89
CA TYR A 13 2.00 4.21 30.09
C TYR A 13 0.80 4.02 31.05
N GLY A 14 -0.11 3.08 30.76
CA GLY A 14 -1.34 2.87 31.52
C GLY A 14 -2.38 3.98 31.33
N LEU A 15 -2.28 4.73 30.22
CA LEU A 15 -3.18 5.81 29.84
C LEU A 15 -4.16 5.32 28.75
N ASP A 16 -5.23 6.08 28.57
CA ASP A 16 -6.18 5.90 27.47
C ASP A 16 -6.50 7.24 26.79
N SER A 17 -7.50 7.27 25.91
CA SER A 17 -7.86 8.48 25.16
C SER A 17 -8.23 9.67 26.05
N ARG A 18 -8.59 9.46 27.33
CA ARG A 18 -8.85 10.56 28.28
C ARG A 18 -7.60 11.36 28.61
N ALA A 19 -6.41 10.79 28.43
CA ALA A 19 -5.16 11.52 28.58
C ALA A 19 -4.96 12.60 27.51
N LEU A 20 -5.73 12.54 26.41
CA LEU A 20 -5.78 13.56 25.37
C LEU A 20 -6.88 14.60 25.64
N SER A 21 -7.47 14.62 26.84
CA SER A 21 -8.43 15.67 27.20
C SER A 21 -7.72 17.02 27.32
N GLY A 22 -8.30 18.05 26.71
CA GLY A 22 -7.76 19.41 26.75
C GLY A 22 -6.73 19.73 25.66
N ILE A 23 -6.44 18.80 24.75
CA ILE A 23 -5.70 19.09 23.51
C ILE A 23 -6.64 19.15 22.32
N LEU A 24 -6.33 20.04 21.37
CA LEU A 24 -7.01 20.10 20.07
C LEU A 24 -6.33 19.13 19.10
N ILE A 25 -7.14 18.46 18.28
CA ILE A 25 -6.68 17.40 17.38
C ILE A 25 -7.06 17.74 15.94
N ALA A 26 -6.04 17.89 15.11
CA ALA A 26 -6.20 17.99 13.66
C ALA A 26 -5.95 16.63 12.97
N ALA A 27 -6.70 16.32 11.92
CA ALA A 27 -6.55 15.07 11.17
C ALA A 27 -6.59 15.28 9.65
N VAL A 28 -5.69 14.59 8.96
CA VAL A 28 -5.68 14.49 7.49
C VAL A 28 -6.00 13.07 7.06
N GLY A 29 -6.95 12.93 6.16
CA GLY A 29 -7.32 11.68 5.51
C GLY A 29 -8.44 10.93 6.25
N ARG A 30 -9.37 10.39 5.45
CA ARG A 30 -10.51 9.59 5.96
C ARG A 30 -10.07 8.41 6.85
N GLY A 31 -8.91 7.82 6.57
CA GLY A 31 -8.35 6.73 7.36
C GLY A 31 -7.97 7.17 8.79
N THR A 32 -7.33 8.33 8.91
CA THR A 32 -6.91 8.93 10.18
C THR A 32 -8.12 9.32 11.02
N ALA A 33 -9.08 10.03 10.44
CA ALA A 33 -10.32 10.41 11.12
C ALA A 33 -11.13 9.18 11.60
N LYS A 34 -11.19 8.12 10.78
CA LYS A 34 -11.80 6.85 11.17
C LYS A 34 -11.06 6.17 12.33
N ALA A 35 -9.73 6.23 12.35
CA ALA A 35 -8.93 5.67 13.45
C ALA A 35 -9.17 6.43 14.77
N LEU A 36 -9.18 7.77 14.73
CA LEU A 36 -9.49 8.60 15.90
C LEU A 36 -10.87 8.27 16.48
N ARG A 37 -11.89 8.14 15.62
CA ARG A 37 -13.25 7.79 16.04
C ARG A 37 -13.34 6.46 16.77
N LYS A 38 -12.50 5.47 16.43
CA LYS A 38 -12.44 4.19 17.16
C LYS A 38 -11.94 4.34 18.59
N LEU A 39 -11.15 5.39 18.87
CA LEU A 39 -10.66 5.74 20.20
C LEU A 39 -11.64 6.65 20.97
N GLY A 40 -12.80 6.95 20.38
CA GLY A 40 -13.77 7.89 20.93
C GLY A 40 -13.40 9.35 20.72
N ILE A 41 -12.48 9.64 19.80
CA ILE A 41 -11.97 10.99 19.53
C ILE A 41 -12.54 11.51 18.21
N LEU A 42 -13.07 12.74 18.23
CA LEU A 42 -13.39 13.51 17.04
C LEU A 42 -12.28 14.53 16.83
N ALA A 43 -11.80 14.68 15.59
CA ALA A 43 -10.86 15.74 15.26
C ALA A 43 -11.59 17.09 15.29
N ASP A 44 -10.98 18.08 15.91
CA ASP A 44 -11.45 19.47 15.94
C ASP A 44 -11.25 20.16 14.59
N LEU A 45 -10.25 19.71 13.83
CA LEU A 45 -9.94 20.22 12.50
C LEU A 45 -9.70 19.07 11.50
N GLU A 46 -10.53 19.00 10.47
CA GLU A 46 -10.29 18.22 9.24
C GLU A 46 -10.37 19.19 8.04
N PRO A 47 -9.38 19.21 7.13
CA PRO A 47 -9.37 20.19 6.04
C PRO A 47 -10.53 19.97 5.06
N GLN A 48 -11.26 21.05 4.77
CA GLN A 48 -12.46 21.03 3.93
C GLN A 48 -12.15 21.16 2.44
N SER A 49 -11.15 21.98 2.10
CA SER A 49 -10.81 22.31 0.71
C SER A 49 -10.08 21.17 0.01
N SER A 50 -9.19 20.49 0.73
CA SER A 50 -8.35 19.42 0.20
C SER A 50 -7.95 18.47 1.33
N ASN A 51 -8.28 17.19 1.19
CA ASN A 51 -7.96 16.18 2.18
C ASN A 51 -6.48 15.74 2.13
N THR A 52 -5.58 16.71 2.25
CA THR A 52 -4.13 16.57 2.11
C THR A 52 -3.42 17.37 3.21
N VAL A 53 -2.13 17.09 3.38
CA VAL A 53 -1.28 17.80 4.35
C VAL A 53 -1.21 19.30 4.06
N GLY A 54 -1.05 19.69 2.79
CA GLY A 54 -1.05 21.10 2.40
C GLY A 54 -2.42 21.78 2.59
N GLY A 55 -3.51 21.03 2.41
CA GLY A 55 -4.86 21.52 2.75
C GLY A 55 -4.99 21.83 4.23
N LEU A 56 -4.51 20.91 5.10
CA LEU A 56 -4.50 21.16 6.53
C LEU A 56 -3.63 22.35 6.92
N ALA A 57 -2.43 22.48 6.36
CA ALA A 57 -1.55 23.62 6.66
C ALA A 57 -2.19 24.98 6.31
N THR A 58 -2.96 25.02 5.21
CA THR A 58 -3.69 26.23 4.79
C THR A 58 -4.83 26.60 5.74
N GLU A 59 -5.51 25.60 6.30
CA GLU A 59 -6.70 25.79 7.16
C GLU A 59 -6.35 25.82 8.65
N PHE A 60 -5.09 25.60 9.02
CA PHE A 60 -4.63 25.62 10.40
C PHE A 60 -4.65 27.05 10.95
N PRO A 61 -5.14 27.29 12.18
CA PRO A 61 -5.16 28.62 12.76
C PRO A 61 -3.74 29.15 12.99
N ALA A 62 -3.54 30.46 12.79
CA ALA A 62 -2.32 31.12 13.23
C ALA A 62 -2.22 31.07 14.76
N PHE A 63 -1.00 30.97 15.28
CA PHE A 63 -0.74 31.02 16.71
C PHE A 63 -1.26 32.34 17.32
N ASP A 64 -1.96 32.23 18.45
CA ASP A 64 -2.42 33.37 19.24
C ASP A 64 -1.99 33.21 20.71
N GLU A 65 -1.15 34.12 21.21
CA GLU A 65 -0.61 34.05 22.58
C GLU A 65 -1.68 34.04 23.69
N LEU A 66 -2.86 34.61 23.43
CA LEU A 66 -3.96 34.64 24.41
C LEU A 66 -4.77 33.35 24.41
N MET A 67 -4.89 32.70 23.25
CA MET A 67 -5.67 31.47 23.09
C MET A 67 -4.82 30.19 23.28
N ASP A 68 -3.52 30.27 23.00
CA ASP A 68 -2.65 29.10 22.85
C ASP A 68 -1.47 29.13 23.84
N PRO A 69 -1.70 29.03 25.16
CA PRO A 69 -0.66 29.22 26.18
C PRO A 69 0.48 28.18 26.12
N LEU A 70 0.28 27.07 25.41
CA LEU A 70 1.28 26.03 25.22
C LEU A 70 2.19 26.28 24.00
N ASN A 71 1.74 27.09 23.03
CA ASN A 71 2.38 27.35 21.74
C ASN A 71 3.00 26.09 21.08
N ARG A 72 2.39 24.92 21.23
CA ARG A 72 3.03 23.65 20.86
C ARG A 72 2.14 22.77 20.02
N VAL A 73 2.68 22.29 18.90
CA VAL A 73 2.01 21.35 18.00
C VAL A 73 2.86 20.10 17.83
N LEU A 74 2.35 18.96 18.31
CA LEU A 74 2.97 17.66 18.07
C LEU A 74 2.51 17.11 16.72
N VAL A 75 3.45 16.71 15.86
CA VAL A 75 3.17 16.14 14.54
C VAL A 75 3.72 14.71 14.44
N PRO A 76 2.89 13.68 14.73
CA PRO A 76 3.28 12.28 14.59
C PRO A 76 3.20 11.84 13.11
N SER A 77 4.32 11.39 12.54
CA SER A 77 4.44 11.14 11.10
C SER A 77 5.18 9.86 10.72
N ALA A 78 5.29 9.60 9.42
CA ALA A 78 6.19 8.59 8.87
C ALA A 78 7.67 9.04 8.94
N ASP A 79 8.61 8.11 8.75
CA ASP A 79 10.04 8.40 8.64
C ASP A 79 10.46 9.21 7.41
N VAL A 80 9.57 9.35 6.42
CA VAL A 80 9.85 10.05 5.17
C VAL A 80 8.90 11.25 5.03
N ALA A 81 9.48 12.44 5.19
CA ALA A 81 8.98 13.79 4.92
C ALA A 81 7.73 14.26 5.68
N ILE A 82 7.93 15.24 6.55
CA ILE A 82 6.89 16.12 7.12
C ILE A 82 7.15 17.59 6.75
N ASP A 83 8.19 17.86 5.96
CA ASP A 83 8.81 19.17 5.82
C ASP A 83 7.76 20.25 5.45
N PRO A 84 6.80 20.03 4.52
CA PRO A 84 5.82 21.06 4.18
C PRO A 84 4.78 21.38 5.26
N LEU A 85 4.42 20.42 6.14
CA LEU A 85 3.47 20.70 7.23
C LEU A 85 4.16 21.43 8.37
N VAL A 86 5.35 20.95 8.74
CA VAL A 86 6.15 21.54 9.82
C VAL A 86 6.48 22.97 9.45
N GLU A 87 7.03 23.22 8.26
CA GLU A 87 7.33 24.56 7.76
C GLU A 87 6.08 25.46 7.72
N GLY A 88 4.94 24.92 7.28
CA GLY A 88 3.68 25.67 7.22
C GLY A 88 3.18 26.10 8.61
N LEU A 89 3.26 25.21 9.60
CA LEU A 89 2.86 25.49 10.97
C LEU A 89 3.84 26.43 11.68
N GLU A 90 5.14 26.29 11.45
CA GLU A 90 6.16 27.23 11.96
C GLU A 90 5.97 28.63 11.38
N THR A 91 5.60 28.73 10.09
CA THR A 91 5.26 30.01 9.44
C THR A 91 4.03 30.67 10.08
N LEU A 92 3.12 29.87 10.64
CA LEU A 92 1.95 30.33 11.39
C LEU A 92 2.27 30.71 12.85
N GLY A 93 3.52 30.57 13.29
CA GLY A 93 4.01 31.00 14.61
C GLY A 93 4.08 29.90 15.68
N TRP A 94 3.75 28.65 15.34
CA TRP A 94 3.72 27.53 16.28
C TRP A 94 5.11 26.95 16.58
N GLU A 95 5.35 26.50 17.82
CA GLU A 95 6.47 25.59 18.13
C GLU A 95 6.09 24.16 17.73
N VAL A 96 6.68 23.65 16.65
CA VAL A 96 6.29 22.34 16.09
C VAL A 96 7.27 21.26 16.52
N GLU A 97 6.76 20.21 17.15
CA GLU A 97 7.53 19.01 17.51
C GLU A 97 7.15 17.85 16.58
N GLY A 98 8.00 17.58 15.59
CA GLY A 98 7.84 16.43 14.70
C GLY A 98 8.35 15.13 15.34
N VAL A 99 7.52 14.09 15.41
CA VAL A 99 7.91 12.77 15.93
C VAL A 99 7.66 11.69 14.89
N THR A 100 8.68 10.86 14.62
CA THR A 100 8.53 9.67 13.79
C THR A 100 7.72 8.61 14.53
N ALA A 101 6.42 8.54 14.24
CA ALA A 101 5.50 7.60 14.86
C ALA A 101 5.57 6.20 14.24
N TYR A 102 5.86 6.12 12.93
CA TYR A 102 6.00 4.85 12.23
C TYR A 102 7.00 4.97 11.09
N ARG A 103 7.47 3.82 10.59
CA ARG A 103 8.37 3.76 9.44
C ARG A 103 7.78 2.90 8.35
N THR A 104 7.88 3.36 7.11
CA THR A 104 7.52 2.50 5.97
C THR A 104 8.68 1.56 5.69
N VAL A 105 8.66 0.41 6.35
CA VAL A 105 9.65 -0.63 6.07
C VAL A 105 9.27 -1.41 4.81
N ARG A 106 10.28 -1.85 4.05
CA ARG A 106 10.02 -2.84 3.00
C ARG A 106 9.41 -4.08 3.63
N ALA A 107 8.35 -4.59 3.01
CA ALA A 107 7.78 -5.86 3.44
C ALA A 107 8.87 -6.92 3.48
N ALA A 108 8.88 -7.74 4.54
CA ALA A 108 9.75 -8.90 4.58
C ALA A 108 9.45 -9.81 3.38
N PRO A 109 10.47 -10.48 2.81
CA PRO A 109 10.24 -11.52 1.82
C PRO A 109 9.17 -12.49 2.31
N PRO A 110 8.20 -12.87 1.46
CA PRO A 110 7.24 -13.89 1.85
C PRO A 110 7.98 -15.23 2.10
N PRO A 111 7.33 -16.19 2.78
CA PRO A 111 7.86 -17.54 3.00
C PRO A 111 8.46 -18.14 1.73
N ALA A 112 9.50 -18.97 1.89
CA ALA A 112 10.24 -19.54 0.76
C ALA A 112 9.32 -20.27 -0.24
N GLU A 113 8.35 -21.02 0.28
CA GLU A 113 7.33 -21.71 -0.51
C GLU A 113 6.55 -20.76 -1.43
N ILE A 114 6.06 -19.63 -0.92
CA ILE A 114 5.34 -18.63 -1.72
C ILE A 114 6.24 -18.05 -2.82
N ARG A 115 7.52 -17.80 -2.50
CA ARG A 115 8.48 -17.30 -3.50
C ARG A 115 8.73 -18.33 -4.60
N ASP A 116 8.85 -19.58 -4.22
CA ASP A 116 9.05 -20.67 -5.17
C ASP A 116 7.80 -20.88 -6.02
N ASP A 117 6.61 -20.75 -5.46
CA ASP A 117 5.34 -20.80 -6.16
C ASP A 117 5.19 -19.67 -7.19
N ILE A 118 5.57 -18.44 -6.82
CA ILE A 118 5.63 -17.29 -7.75
C ILE A 118 6.58 -17.58 -8.91
N LYS A 119 7.80 -18.05 -8.60
CA LYS A 119 8.86 -18.29 -9.59
C LYS A 119 8.62 -19.53 -10.45
N THR A 120 7.85 -20.49 -9.96
CA THR A 120 7.54 -21.74 -10.67
C THR A 120 6.16 -21.75 -11.31
N GLY A 121 5.40 -20.65 -11.16
CA GLY A 121 4.14 -20.43 -11.86
C GLY A 121 2.97 -21.18 -11.26
N MET A 122 2.98 -21.39 -9.94
CA MET A 122 1.90 -22.07 -9.21
C MET A 122 0.67 -21.17 -9.02
N TYR A 123 0.79 -19.86 -9.31
CA TYR A 123 -0.33 -18.94 -9.34
C TYR A 123 -0.87 -18.78 -10.76
N ASP A 124 -2.20 -18.87 -10.90
CA ASP A 124 -2.89 -18.65 -12.17
C ASP A 124 -2.73 -17.22 -12.66
N ALA A 125 -2.85 -16.26 -11.75
CA ALA A 125 -2.71 -14.85 -12.02
C ALA A 125 -2.02 -14.12 -10.86
N ILE A 126 -1.29 -13.06 -11.19
CA ILE A 126 -0.71 -12.11 -10.25
C ILE A 126 -1.19 -10.72 -10.65
N VAL A 127 -1.72 -10.00 -9.67
CA VAL A 127 -2.40 -8.72 -9.87
C VAL A 127 -1.60 -7.60 -9.22
N PHE A 128 -1.29 -6.56 -9.99
CA PHE A 128 -0.59 -5.37 -9.50
C PHE A 128 -1.50 -4.15 -9.49
N THR A 129 -1.53 -3.48 -8.35
CA THR A 129 -2.41 -2.33 -8.11
C THR A 129 -1.65 -1.01 -8.02
N SER A 130 -0.32 -1.05 -8.17
CA SER A 130 0.51 0.14 -8.32
C SER A 130 1.90 -0.21 -8.88
N ALA A 131 2.55 0.75 -9.53
CA ALA A 131 3.94 0.60 -9.97
C ALA A 131 4.93 0.32 -8.81
N SER A 132 4.64 0.80 -7.59
CA SER A 132 5.47 0.50 -6.42
C SER A 132 5.35 -0.96 -5.97
N THR A 133 4.16 -1.56 -6.07
CA THR A 133 3.96 -2.98 -5.74
C THR A 133 4.74 -3.91 -6.68
N VAL A 134 4.87 -3.56 -7.97
CA VAL A 134 5.67 -4.31 -8.94
C VAL A 134 7.13 -4.39 -8.50
N ARG A 135 7.75 -3.22 -8.28
CA ARG A 135 9.15 -3.10 -7.86
C ARG A 135 9.41 -3.85 -6.55
N ASN A 136 8.56 -3.61 -5.57
CA ASN A 136 8.72 -4.19 -4.24
C ASN A 136 8.55 -5.70 -4.27
N MET A 137 7.51 -6.23 -4.94
CA MET A 137 7.25 -7.66 -5.00
C MET A 137 8.38 -8.39 -5.73
N ILE A 138 8.87 -7.88 -6.87
CA ILE A 138 9.99 -8.50 -7.59
C ILE A 138 11.26 -8.51 -6.72
N GLY A 139 11.51 -7.44 -5.97
CA GLY A 139 12.68 -7.36 -5.09
C GLY A 139 12.67 -8.38 -3.95
N ILE A 140 11.50 -8.66 -3.35
CA ILE A 140 11.41 -9.51 -2.15
C ILE A 140 10.97 -10.95 -2.45
N ALA A 141 10.21 -11.16 -3.52
CA ALA A 141 9.65 -12.46 -3.88
C ALA A 141 10.22 -13.03 -5.19
N GLY A 142 10.85 -12.20 -6.02
CA GLY A 142 11.36 -12.57 -7.34
C GLY A 142 10.36 -12.35 -8.47
N LYS A 143 10.81 -12.55 -9.71
CA LYS A 143 9.95 -12.38 -10.88
C LYS A 143 8.93 -13.52 -10.99
N PRO A 144 7.65 -13.20 -11.25
CA PRO A 144 6.66 -14.18 -11.67
C PRO A 144 7.14 -15.06 -12.82
N HIS A 145 6.75 -16.33 -12.78
CA HIS A 145 6.93 -17.21 -13.92
C HIS A 145 6.07 -16.78 -15.10
N ALA A 146 6.58 -16.96 -16.33
CA ALA A 146 5.90 -16.54 -17.56
C ALA A 146 4.58 -17.28 -17.87
N THR A 147 4.25 -18.33 -17.11
CA THR A 147 2.95 -18.99 -17.21
C THR A 147 1.86 -18.26 -16.44
N SER A 148 2.20 -17.56 -15.35
CA SER A 148 1.22 -16.80 -14.59
C SER A 148 0.73 -15.61 -15.39
N VAL A 149 -0.58 -15.37 -15.35
CA VAL A 149 -1.22 -14.22 -15.99
C VAL A 149 -0.88 -12.96 -15.18
N ILE A 150 -0.39 -11.90 -15.82
CA ILE A 150 -0.12 -10.63 -15.15
C ILE A 150 -1.22 -9.62 -15.46
N ALA A 151 -1.90 -9.13 -14.42
CA ALA A 151 -2.91 -8.10 -14.53
C ALA A 151 -2.46 -6.81 -13.83
N ALA A 152 -2.65 -5.66 -14.48
CA ALA A 152 -2.30 -4.35 -13.96
C ALA A 152 -3.56 -3.47 -13.84
N ILE A 153 -3.67 -2.73 -12.74
CA ILE A 153 -4.81 -1.81 -12.51
C ILE A 153 -4.86 -0.62 -13.47
N GLY A 154 -3.78 -0.35 -14.22
CA GLY A 154 -3.74 0.73 -15.21
C GLY A 154 -2.37 0.88 -15.86
N GLU A 155 -2.29 1.77 -16.85
CA GLU A 155 -1.14 1.94 -17.75
C GLU A 155 0.20 2.16 -17.03
N ALA A 156 0.23 3.04 -16.03
CA ALA A 156 1.45 3.29 -15.27
C ALA A 156 1.98 2.04 -14.54
N THR A 157 1.07 1.16 -14.10
CA THR A 157 1.45 -0.11 -13.46
C THR A 157 1.89 -1.14 -14.50
N ALA A 158 1.24 -1.17 -15.66
CA ALA A 158 1.62 -2.03 -16.78
C ALA A 158 3.03 -1.68 -17.30
N ALA A 159 3.31 -0.40 -17.52
CA ALA A 159 4.63 0.08 -17.92
C ALA A 159 5.71 -0.32 -16.91
N ALA A 160 5.42 -0.25 -15.60
CA ALA A 160 6.35 -0.72 -14.57
C ALA A 160 6.59 -2.25 -14.66
N CYS A 161 5.55 -3.06 -14.91
CA CYS A 161 5.70 -4.49 -15.15
C CYS A 161 6.63 -4.78 -16.34
N GLU A 162 6.42 -4.08 -17.45
CA GLU A 162 7.20 -4.24 -18.69
C GLU A 162 8.67 -3.82 -18.51
N GLN A 163 8.92 -2.71 -17.81
CA GLN A 163 10.28 -2.28 -17.45
C GLN A 163 11.04 -3.33 -16.64
N HIS A 164 10.32 -4.18 -15.88
CA HIS A 164 10.91 -5.29 -15.15
C HIS A 164 10.89 -6.62 -15.93
N GLY A 165 10.51 -6.61 -17.20
CA GLY A 165 10.50 -7.76 -18.09
C GLY A 165 9.35 -8.73 -17.85
N LEU A 166 8.23 -8.25 -17.29
CA LEU A 166 7.00 -9.02 -17.18
C LEU A 166 6.12 -8.76 -18.41
N ARG A 167 5.48 -9.82 -18.95
CA ARG A 167 4.44 -9.68 -19.97
C ARG A 167 3.13 -9.34 -19.27
N VAL A 168 2.56 -8.18 -19.55
CA VAL A 168 1.23 -7.80 -19.04
C VAL A 168 0.17 -8.42 -19.96
N ASP A 169 -0.72 -9.23 -19.39
CA ASP A 169 -1.79 -9.91 -20.11
C ASP A 169 -3.11 -9.14 -20.05
N VAL A 170 -3.31 -8.38 -18.96
CA VAL A 170 -4.53 -7.63 -18.69
C VAL A 170 -4.19 -6.25 -18.13
N ILE A 171 -4.79 -5.21 -18.70
CA ILE A 171 -4.82 -3.87 -18.13
C ILE A 171 -6.29 -3.54 -17.85
N ALA A 172 -6.60 -3.08 -16.64
CA ALA A 172 -7.96 -2.68 -16.30
C ALA A 172 -8.39 -1.47 -17.13
N GLU A 173 -9.66 -1.45 -17.56
CA GLU A 173 -10.26 -0.34 -18.32
C GLU A 173 -10.36 0.95 -17.50
N SER A 174 -10.43 0.81 -16.18
CA SER A 174 -10.39 1.93 -15.23
C SER A 174 -9.60 1.52 -13.99
N PRO A 175 -8.92 2.46 -13.31
CA PRO A 175 -8.01 2.18 -12.21
C PRO A 175 -8.74 1.91 -10.89
N ASN A 176 -9.61 0.91 -10.90
CA ASN A 176 -10.36 0.45 -9.74
C ASN A 176 -10.41 -1.10 -9.72
N PHE A 177 -10.73 -1.65 -8.54
CA PHE A 177 -10.70 -3.11 -8.35
C PHE A 177 -11.75 -3.87 -9.15
N ALA A 178 -12.93 -3.29 -9.38
CA ALA A 178 -13.99 -3.93 -10.14
C ALA A 178 -13.58 -4.11 -11.60
N SER A 179 -13.13 -3.03 -12.25
CA SER A 179 -12.66 -3.07 -13.65
C SER A 179 -11.46 -3.99 -13.84
N LEU A 180 -10.58 -4.11 -12.83
CA LEU A 180 -9.46 -5.05 -12.86
C LEU A 180 -9.93 -6.51 -12.77
N ALA A 181 -10.88 -6.80 -11.89
CA ALA A 181 -11.48 -8.13 -11.79
C ALA A 181 -12.22 -8.52 -13.08
N ASP A 182 -13.02 -7.61 -13.63
CA ASP A 182 -13.75 -7.82 -14.89
C ASP A 182 -12.79 -8.05 -16.07
N GLY A 183 -11.70 -7.29 -16.14
CA GLY A 183 -10.65 -7.49 -17.15
C GLY A 183 -10.02 -8.88 -17.06
N LEU A 184 -9.72 -9.35 -15.85
CA LEU A 184 -9.14 -10.67 -15.62
C LEU A 184 -10.14 -11.80 -15.95
N ALA A 185 -11.41 -11.64 -15.60
CA ALA A 185 -12.47 -12.58 -15.94
C ALA A 185 -12.65 -12.71 -17.47
N ARG A 186 -12.75 -11.57 -18.18
CA ARG A 186 -12.83 -11.54 -19.65
C ARG A 186 -11.62 -12.19 -20.32
N PHE A 187 -10.42 -12.02 -19.76
CA PHE A 187 -9.22 -12.70 -20.24
C PHE A 187 -9.30 -14.23 -20.05
N ALA A 188 -9.77 -14.67 -18.88
CA ALA A 188 -9.92 -16.09 -18.58
C ALA A 188 -10.95 -16.78 -19.50
N ASP A 189 -12.08 -16.12 -19.77
CA ASP A 189 -13.10 -16.63 -20.70
C ASP A 189 -12.54 -16.78 -22.12
N ARG A 190 -11.89 -15.74 -22.66
CA ARG A 190 -11.24 -15.80 -23.99
C ARG A 190 -10.25 -16.96 -24.08
N ARG A 191 -9.40 -17.12 -23.07
CA ARG A 191 -8.41 -18.21 -23.01
C ARG A 191 -9.08 -19.59 -22.99
N ARG A 192 -10.19 -19.75 -22.25
CA ARG A 192 -10.95 -21.00 -22.21
C ARG A 192 -11.52 -21.31 -23.60
N ASP A 193 -12.12 -20.32 -24.24
CA ASP A 193 -12.75 -20.49 -25.54
C ASP A 193 -11.72 -20.82 -26.63
N GLU A 194 -10.52 -20.22 -26.58
CA GLU A 194 -9.36 -20.58 -27.41
C GLU A 194 -8.91 -22.04 -27.20
N GLN A 195 -8.85 -22.52 -25.95
CA GLN A 195 -8.50 -23.91 -25.66
C GLN A 195 -9.54 -24.88 -26.26
N ILE A 196 -10.82 -24.57 -26.13
CA ILE A 196 -11.91 -25.37 -26.71
C ILE A 196 -11.80 -25.41 -28.24
N ALA A 197 -11.61 -24.24 -28.87
CA ALA A 197 -11.48 -24.13 -30.32
C ALA A 197 -10.29 -24.93 -30.87
N ASN A 198 -9.18 -24.99 -30.12
CA ASN A 198 -7.98 -25.73 -30.50
C ASN A 198 -8.01 -27.21 -30.09
N GLY A 199 -9.09 -27.70 -29.47
CA GLY A 199 -9.17 -29.06 -28.94
C GLY A 199 -8.18 -29.36 -27.82
N GLU A 200 -7.69 -28.32 -27.13
CA GLU A 200 -6.78 -28.46 -26.00
C GLU A 200 -7.54 -28.78 -24.71
N PRO A 201 -6.94 -29.53 -23.77
CA PRO A 201 -7.55 -29.74 -22.46
C PRO A 201 -7.64 -28.41 -21.71
N LEU A 202 -8.82 -28.14 -21.13
CA LEU A 202 -9.05 -26.98 -20.26
C LEU A 202 -8.11 -27.04 -19.07
N LYS A 203 -7.12 -26.15 -19.07
CA LYS A 203 -6.10 -26.09 -18.03
C LYS A 203 -5.85 -24.66 -17.60
N LYS A 204 -5.82 -24.47 -16.30
CA LYS A 204 -5.43 -23.22 -15.70
C LYS A 204 -3.94 -22.94 -15.98
N PRO A 205 -3.51 -21.67 -15.91
CA PRO A 205 -2.11 -21.33 -16.12
C PRO A 205 -1.14 -22.09 -15.19
N SER A 206 -1.51 -22.32 -13.92
CA SER A 206 -0.70 -23.08 -12.96
C SER A 206 -0.63 -24.59 -13.24
N GLU A 207 -1.56 -25.14 -14.01
CA GLU A 207 -1.66 -26.57 -14.32
C GLU A 207 -0.87 -26.97 -15.58
N ARG A 208 -0.26 -26.00 -16.28
CA ARG A 208 0.56 -26.30 -17.46
C ARG A 208 1.77 -27.16 -17.06
N LYS A 209 1.85 -28.38 -17.64
CA LYS A 209 2.88 -29.39 -17.32
C LYS A 209 4.28 -28.75 -17.29
N ARG A 210 4.92 -28.81 -16.12
CA ARG A 210 6.36 -28.53 -15.95
C ARG A 210 7.14 -29.34 -17.00
N ARG A 211 7.97 -28.68 -17.82
CA ARG A 211 9.13 -29.38 -18.42
C ARG A 211 9.99 -29.81 -17.23
N ARG A 212 9.82 -31.05 -16.74
CA ARG A 212 10.68 -31.62 -15.70
C ARG A 212 12.13 -31.49 -16.18
N ARG A 213 12.92 -30.60 -15.56
CA ARG A 213 14.39 -30.72 -15.63
C ARG A 213 14.72 -32.09 -15.05
N ARG A 214 15.23 -33.00 -15.88
CA ARG A 214 15.78 -34.28 -15.42
C ARG A 214 16.81 -33.96 -14.33
N LYS A 215 16.63 -34.50 -13.13
CA LYS A 215 17.70 -34.55 -12.13
C LYS A 215 18.90 -35.23 -12.80
N PRO A 216 20.14 -34.71 -12.67
CA PRO A 216 21.31 -35.49 -13.04
C PRO A 216 21.29 -36.74 -12.17
N VAL A 217 21.26 -37.91 -12.80
CA VAL A 217 21.49 -39.17 -12.09
C VAL A 217 22.93 -39.09 -11.60
N ALA A 218 23.13 -39.09 -10.28
CA ALA A 218 24.44 -39.23 -9.69
C ALA A 218 25.04 -40.54 -10.24
N ARG A 219 26.18 -40.44 -10.91
CA ARG A 219 27.00 -41.62 -11.21
C ARG A 219 27.71 -41.95 -9.92
N ASP A 220 27.36 -43.09 -9.33
CA ASP A 220 28.18 -43.73 -8.31
C ASP A 220 29.56 -44.03 -8.92
N ALA A 221 30.60 -43.62 -8.21
CA ALA A 221 31.99 -43.99 -8.40
C ALA A 221 32.58 -44.29 -7.02
#